data_AF-A0A9E5NH07-F1
#
_entry.id   AF-A0A9E5NH07-F1
#
_cell.length_a   1.000
_cell.length_b   1.000
_cell.length_c   1.000
_cell.angle_alpha   90.00
_cell.angle_beta   90.00
_cell.angle_gamma   90.00
#
_symmetry.space_group_name_H-M   'P 1'
#
loop_
_entity.id
_entity.type
_entity.pdbx_description
1 polymer ?
#
loop_
_entity_poly.entity_id
_entity_poly.type
_entity_poly.pdbx_seq_one_letter_code
_entity_poly.pdbx_strand_id
1 'polypeptide(L)' 'ICDAVKKANPDAFVIAHGGHMKAPEDVAYVLSHTKNVDGFMAGSSGERFPVEKGVTEVTRGFKDIGLQR' A
#
# COMPACT_ATOMS: atom_id res chain seq x y z
N ILE A 1 -18.66 8.61 2.31
CA ILE A 1 -17.78 9.76 2.64
C ILE A 1 -17.38 10.50 1.37
N CYS A 2 -16.78 9.83 0.39
CA CYS A 2 -16.38 10.44 -0.90
C CYS A 2 -17.48 11.27 -1.56
N ASP A 3 -18.69 10.72 -1.68
CA ASP A 3 -19.84 11.42 -2.28
C ASP A 3 -20.24 12.70 -1.53
N ALA A 4 -20.18 12.67 -0.19
CA ALA A 4 -20.50 13.83 0.63
C ALA A 4 -19.44 14.93 0.46
N VAL A 5 -18.17 14.56 0.36
CA VAL A 5 -17.06 15.49 0.11
C VAL A 5 -17.21 16.14 -1.27
N LYS A 6 -17.39 15.34 -2.34
CA LYS A 6 -17.56 15.86 -3.71
C LYS A 6 -18.82 16.70 -3.86
N LYS A 7 -19.90 16.38 -3.13
CA LYS A 7 -21.11 17.22 -3.10
C LYS A 7 -20.87 18.59 -2.47
N ALA A 8 -20.04 18.67 -1.43
CA ALA A 8 -19.73 19.92 -0.74
C ALA A 8 -18.67 20.76 -1.48
N ASN A 9 -17.67 20.09 -2.06
CA ASN A 9 -16.61 20.71 -2.86
C ASN A 9 -16.20 19.75 -4.00
N PRO A 10 -16.66 19.99 -5.24
CA PRO A 10 -16.33 19.15 -6.39
C PRO A 10 -14.83 19.05 -6.69
N ASP A 11 -14.06 20.08 -6.36
CA ASP A 11 -12.62 20.18 -6.63
C ASP A 11 -11.76 19.52 -5.55
N ALA A 12 -12.36 19.06 -4.44
CA ALA A 12 -11.62 18.40 -3.37
C ALA A 12 -11.05 17.06 -3.84
N PHE A 13 -9.77 16.81 -3.57
CA PHE A 13 -9.11 15.53 -3.86
C PHE A 13 -9.32 14.55 -2.71
N VAL A 14 -9.92 13.39 -2.98
CA VAL A 14 -10.27 12.36 -2.00
C VAL A 14 -9.36 11.16 -2.20
N ILE A 15 -8.60 10.80 -1.17
CA ILE A 15 -7.63 9.70 -1.24
C ILE A 15 -8.03 8.57 -0.28
N ALA A 16 -7.96 7.33 -0.76
CA ALA A 16 -8.05 6.14 0.08
C ALA A 16 -6.72 5.88 0.82
N HIS A 17 -6.79 5.57 2.10
CA HIS A 17 -5.62 5.24 2.92
C HIS A 17 -6.00 4.29 4.06
N GLY A 18 -5.05 3.45 4.48
CA GLY A 18 -5.17 2.59 5.66
C GLY A 18 -6.01 1.31 5.46
N GLY A 19 -6.46 0.73 6.57
CA GLY A 19 -7.26 -0.49 6.57
C GLY A 19 -6.53 -1.71 6.01
N HIS A 20 -7.22 -2.48 5.16
CA HIS A 20 -6.71 -3.71 4.56
C HIS A 20 -5.92 -3.49 3.27
N MET A 21 -5.66 -2.24 2.85
CA MET A 21 -4.89 -1.92 1.63
C MET A 21 -3.37 -2.07 1.86
N LYS A 22 -2.90 -3.32 1.94
CA LYS A 22 -1.50 -3.65 2.25
C LYS A 22 -0.67 -3.95 1.01
N ALA A 23 -1.31 -4.44 -0.05
CA ALA A 23 -0.71 -4.75 -1.33
C ALA A 23 -1.42 -4.03 -2.50
N PRO A 24 -0.79 -3.95 -3.69
CA PRO A 24 -1.41 -3.31 -4.86
C PRO A 24 -2.79 -3.88 -5.24
N GLU A 25 -2.99 -5.19 -5.06
CA GLU A 25 -4.25 -5.88 -5.39
C GLU A 25 -5.39 -5.44 -4.46
N ASP A 26 -5.09 -5.21 -3.18
CA ASP A 26 -6.06 -4.70 -2.20
C ASP A 26 -6.50 -3.28 -2.58
N VAL A 27 -5.55 -2.44 -2.99
CA VAL A 27 -5.81 -1.06 -3.43
C VAL A 27 -6.67 -1.07 -4.68
N ALA A 28 -6.33 -1.91 -5.66
CA ALA A 28 -7.09 -2.05 -6.89
C ALA A 28 -8.55 -2.46 -6.62
N TYR A 29 -8.76 -3.41 -5.71
CA TYR A 29 -10.09 -3.82 -5.27
C TYR A 29 -10.88 -2.65 -4.68
N VAL A 30 -10.30 -1.89 -3.75
CA VAL A 30 -10.99 -0.76 -3.11
C VAL A 30 -11.35 0.31 -4.13
N LEU A 31 -10.41 0.68 -5.01
CA LEU A 31 -10.63 1.71 -6.03
C LEU A 31 -11.67 1.28 -7.06
N SER A 32 -11.73 -0.01 -7.43
CA SER A 32 -12.74 -0.50 -8.38
C SER A 32 -14.16 -0.54 -7.79
N HIS A 33 -14.29 -0.56 -6.46
CA HIS A 33 -15.58 -0.64 -5.76
C HIS A 33 -16.02 0.67 -5.10
N THR A 34 -15.21 1.73 -5.22
CA THR A 34 -15.50 3.02 -4.58
C THR A 34 -15.60 4.11 -5.65
N LYS A 35 -16.73 4.81 -5.69
CA LYS A 35 -16.90 5.97 -6.57
C LYS A 35 -16.37 7.23 -5.89
N ASN A 36 -16.04 8.25 -6.70
CA ASN A 36 -15.66 9.58 -6.22
C ASN A 36 -14.40 9.63 -5.33
N VAL A 37 -13.56 8.59 -5.42
CA VAL A 37 -12.20 8.57 -4.88
C VAL A 37 -11.23 8.86 -6.03
N ASP A 38 -10.23 9.70 -5.79
CA ASP A 38 -9.30 10.15 -6.82
C ASP A 38 -7.97 9.39 -6.80
N GLY A 39 -7.71 8.60 -5.75
CA GLY A 39 -6.53 7.74 -5.69
C GLY A 39 -6.28 7.09 -4.35
N PHE A 40 -5.04 6.65 -4.16
CA PHE A 40 -4.55 5.99 -2.96
C PHE A 40 -3.23 6.62 -2.51
N MET A 41 -3.05 6.79 -1.19
CA MET A 41 -1.80 7.23 -0.59
C MET A 41 -1.25 6.10 0.27
N ALA A 42 -0.07 5.61 -0.10
CA ALA A 42 0.61 4.56 0.63
C ALA A 42 1.20 5.11 1.95
N GLY A 43 1.14 4.29 2.99
CA GLY A 43 1.91 4.49 4.23
C GLY A 43 2.86 3.30 4.42
N SER A 44 2.65 2.50 5.46
CA SER A 44 3.44 1.30 5.71
C SER A 44 3.49 0.30 4.53
N SER A 45 2.45 0.27 3.69
CA SER A 45 2.43 -0.57 2.47
C SER A 45 3.40 -0.10 1.38
N GLY A 46 3.74 1.18 1.35
CA GLY A 46 4.70 1.74 0.40
C GLY A 46 6.15 1.64 0.88
N GLU A 47 6.39 1.72 2.19
CA GLU A 47 7.75 1.79 2.74
C GLU A 47 8.11 0.61 3.65
N ARG A 48 7.33 0.35 4.71
CA ARG A 48 7.75 -0.56 5.79
C ARG A 48 7.69 -2.02 5.35
N PHE A 49 6.55 -2.49 4.83
CA PHE A 49 6.38 -3.90 4.50
C PHE A 49 7.32 -4.36 3.37
N PRO A 50 7.55 -3.60 2.29
CA PRO A 50 8.54 -3.96 1.28
C PRO A 50 9.96 -4.02 1.86
N VAL A 51 10.33 -3.07 2.72
CA VAL A 51 11.65 -3.03 3.37
C VAL A 51 11.85 -4.21 4.33
N GLU A 52 10.88 -4.50 5.20
CA GLU A 52 10.94 -5.63 6.12
C GLU A 52 11.15 -6.96 5.39
N LYS A 53 10.43 -7.16 4.28
CA LYS A 53 10.59 -8.34 3.42
C LYS A 53 11.98 -8.39 2.78
N GLY A 54 12.42 -7.30 2.15
CA GLY A 54 13.72 -7.23 1.48
C GLY A 54 14.90 -7.46 2.43
N VAL A 55 14.89 -6.83 3.61
CA VAL A 55 15.92 -7.01 4.65
C VAL A 55 15.97 -8.46 5.12
N THR A 56 14.80 -9.07 5.33
CA THR A 56 14.70 -10.48 5.76
C THR A 56 15.28 -11.42 4.71
N GLU A 57 14.94 -11.22 3.43
CA GLU A 57 15.42 -12.04 2.32
C GLU A 57 16.94 -11.92 2.13
N VAL A 58 17.47 -10.70 2.14
CA VAL A 58 18.91 -10.45 2.05
C VAL A 58 19.67 -11.09 3.22
N THR A 59 19.16 -10.93 4.44
CA THR A 59 19.76 -11.51 5.64
C THR A 59 19.80 -13.04 5.56
N ARG A 60 18.72 -13.66 5.08
CA ARG A 60 18.67 -15.11 4.85
C ARG A 60 19.71 -15.54 3.80
N GLY A 61 19.83 -14.81 2.70
CA GLY A 61 20.85 -15.07 1.67
C GLY A 61 22.28 -15.10 2.23
N PHE A 62 22.65 -14.17 3.11
CA PHE A 62 23.96 -14.22 3.77
C PHE A 62 24.13 -15.42 4.70
N LYS A 63 23.07 -15.81 5.41
CA LYS A 63 23.07 -16.95 6.34
C LYS A 63 23.21 -18.29 5.64
N ASP A 64 22.77 -18.38 4.39
CA ASP A 64 22.78 -19.62 3.60
C ASP A 64 24.13 -19.90 2.93
N ILE A 65 25.10 -18.98 3.02
CA ILE A 65 26.45 -19.20 2.50
C ILE A 65 27.15 -20.28 3.33
N GLY A 66 27.35 -21.45 2.71
CA GLY A 66 28.13 -22.55 3.30
C GLY A 66 29.61 -22.20 3.37
N LEU A 67 30.24 -22.43 4.53
CA LEU A 67 31.69 -22.33 4.66
C LEU A 67 32.33 -23.59 4.06
N GLN A 68 33.20 -23.41 3.06
CA GLN A 68 34.06 -24.50 2.62
C GLN A 68 35.16 -24.67 3.67
N ARG A 69 35.27 -25.87 4.22
CA ARG A 69 36.36 -26.28 5.11
C ARG A 69 37.30 -27.20 4.35
#